data_AF-K1PMF8-F1
#
_entry.id   AF-K1PMF8-F1
#
_cell.length_a   1.000
_cell.length_b   1.000
_cell.length_c   1.000
_cell.angle_alpha   90.00
_cell.angle_beta   90.00
_cell.angle_gamma   90.00
#
_symmetry.space_group_name_H-M   'P 1'
#
loop_
_entity.id
_entity.type
_entity.pdbx_description
1 polymer ?
#
loop_
_entity_poly.entity_id
_entity_poly.type
_entity_poly.pdbx_seq_one_letter_code
_entity_poly.pdbx_strand_id
1 'polypeptide(L)'
;MLRFAVLGCILVSLVHSLPQYRDRILNGHNVPNPCCPGRTWDRVGHASTTGTQLNRFGSDFAANGHRFTEQLCLADSDMDGVRNGQELGLITTQYNLETLCRFLVEYNMNPRAINFLQYRGLLGNANSHPGICDQQGPMSNCRPPPNCGC
;
A
#
# COMPACT_ATOMS: atom_id res chain seq x y z
N MET A 1 -15.77 -29.08 38.26
CA MET A 1 -14.62 -28.84 37.36
C MET A 1 -15.02 -28.70 35.88
N LEU A 2 -16.31 -28.62 35.54
CA LEU A 2 -16.82 -28.51 34.16
C LEU A 2 -17.56 -27.16 33.92
N ARG A 3 -17.00 -26.05 34.41
CA ARG A 3 -17.57 -24.70 34.17
C ARG A 3 -16.55 -23.68 33.67
N PHE A 4 -15.26 -23.94 33.85
CA PHE A 4 -14.19 -23.07 33.34
C PHE A 4 -13.72 -23.46 31.93
N ALA A 5 -14.02 -24.67 31.45
CA ALA A 5 -13.58 -25.13 30.13
C ALA A 5 -14.32 -24.46 28.96
N VAL A 6 -15.52 -23.92 29.19
CA VAL A 6 -16.36 -23.36 28.11
C VAL A 6 -15.99 -21.91 27.76
N LEU A 7 -15.35 -21.17 28.68
CA LEU A 7 -14.93 -19.78 28.43
C LEU A 7 -13.63 -19.65 27.62
N GLY A 8 -12.82 -20.71 27.53
CA GLY A 8 -11.54 -20.66 26.81
C GLY A 8 -11.64 -20.67 25.29
N CYS A 9 -12.77 -21.11 24.73
CA CYS A 9 -12.91 -21.33 23.28
C CYS A 9 -13.41 -20.13 22.47
N ILE A 10 -13.83 -19.03 23.11
CA ILE A 10 -14.46 -17.87 22.42
C ILE A 10 -13.44 -16.75 22.12
N LEU A 11 -12.22 -16.82 22.67
CA LEU A 11 -11.18 -15.81 22.49
C LEU A 11 -10.08 -16.23 21.51
N VAL A 12 -10.38 -17.12 20.57
CA VAL A 12 -9.53 -17.25 19.37
C VAL A 12 -9.88 -16.08 18.46
N SER A 13 -9.27 -14.93 18.72
CA SER A 13 -9.24 -13.81 17.78
C SER A 13 -8.73 -14.36 16.44
N LEU A 14 -9.63 -14.53 15.48
CA LEU A 14 -9.24 -14.91 14.13
C LEU A 14 -8.42 -13.76 13.54
N VAL A 15 -7.09 -13.85 13.68
CA VAL A 15 -6.15 -12.98 12.98
C VAL A 15 -6.18 -13.44 11.52
N HIS A 16 -7.21 -13.06 10.78
CA HIS A 16 -7.24 -13.27 9.34
C HIS A 16 -6.18 -12.36 8.73
N SER A 17 -5.12 -12.95 8.18
CA SER A 17 -4.35 -12.25 7.16
C SER A 17 -5.30 -11.99 5.99
N LEU A 18 -5.26 -10.79 5.43
CA LEU A 18 -6.08 -10.42 4.27
C LEU A 18 -5.19 -10.11 3.07
N PRO A 19 -4.51 -11.13 2.47
CA PRO A 19 -3.67 -10.94 1.29
C PRO A 19 -4.38 -10.20 0.16
N GLN A 20 -5.69 -10.41 0.04
CA GLN A 20 -6.60 -9.77 -0.92
C GLN A 20 -6.62 -8.24 -0.88
N TYR A 21 -6.08 -7.60 0.15
CA TYR A 21 -5.93 -6.14 0.17
C TYR A 21 -4.86 -5.63 -0.77
N ARG A 22 -3.84 -6.46 -1.11
CA ARG A 22 -2.85 -6.11 -2.15
C ARG A 22 -3.48 -5.98 -3.53
N ASP A 23 -4.48 -6.81 -3.84
CA ASP A 23 -5.26 -6.72 -5.08
C ASP A 23 -6.04 -5.40 -5.19
N ARG A 24 -6.25 -4.73 -4.06
CA ARG A 24 -6.94 -3.45 -3.95
C ARG A 24 -5.99 -2.26 -3.85
N ILE A 25 -4.71 -2.45 -4.17
CA ILE A 25 -3.69 -1.40 -4.22
C ILE A 25 -3.11 -1.42 -5.63
N LEU A 26 -2.99 -0.26 -6.26
CA LEU A 26 -2.35 -0.15 -7.57
C LEU A 26 -0.93 -0.72 -7.49
N ASN A 27 -0.59 -1.67 -8.37
CA ASN A 27 0.69 -2.38 -8.33
C ASN A 27 1.03 -3.00 -6.94
N GLY A 28 0.05 -3.36 -6.11
CA GLY A 28 0.26 -3.88 -4.76
C GLY A 28 1.07 -5.18 -4.66
N HIS A 29 1.24 -5.88 -5.78
CA HIS A 29 2.12 -7.06 -5.89
C HIS A 29 3.56 -6.74 -6.31
N ASN A 30 3.79 -5.53 -6.84
CA ASN A 30 5.03 -5.11 -7.47
C ASN A 30 5.68 -3.92 -6.74
N VAL A 31 5.22 -3.58 -5.54
CA VAL A 31 5.85 -2.55 -4.70
C VAL A 31 7.27 -3.03 -4.32
N PRO A 32 8.33 -2.26 -4.59
CA PRO A 32 9.69 -2.65 -4.27
C PRO A 32 9.89 -2.88 -2.78
N ASN A 33 10.66 -3.91 -2.42
CA ASN A 33 11.11 -4.11 -1.06
C ASN A 33 12.22 -3.09 -0.75
N PRO A 34 12.02 -2.18 0.23
CA PRO A 34 12.99 -1.14 0.50
C PRO A 34 14.32 -1.66 1.08
N CYS A 35 14.37 -2.91 1.50
CA CYS A 35 15.52 -3.51 2.17
C CYS A 35 16.26 -4.50 1.28
N CYS A 36 15.53 -5.09 0.33
CA CYS A 36 16.03 -6.12 -0.58
C CYS A 36 15.82 -5.69 -2.03
N PRO A 37 16.77 -4.93 -2.61
CA PRO A 37 16.73 -4.56 -4.01
C PRO A 37 16.44 -5.77 -4.90
N GLY A 38 15.48 -5.63 -5.81
CA GLY A 38 15.03 -6.71 -6.71
C GLY A 38 13.98 -7.66 -6.12
N ARG A 39 13.58 -7.50 -4.85
CA ARG A 39 12.42 -8.19 -4.27
C ARG A 39 11.22 -7.25 -4.14
N THR A 40 10.03 -7.82 -3.98
CA THR A 40 8.80 -7.08 -3.73
C THR A 40 8.44 -7.07 -2.25
N TRP A 41 7.73 -6.04 -1.81
CA TRP A 41 7.22 -5.93 -0.45
C TRP A 41 5.85 -6.60 -0.35
N ASP A 42 5.81 -7.81 0.21
CA ASP A 42 4.60 -8.62 0.25
C ASP A 42 3.52 -8.13 1.22
N ARG A 43 3.81 -7.07 1.99
CA ARG A 43 2.93 -6.57 3.05
C ARG A 43 2.76 -5.06 2.98
N VAL A 44 2.42 -4.57 1.79
CA VAL A 44 2.13 -3.15 1.54
C VAL A 44 1.11 -2.65 2.57
N GLY A 45 1.44 -1.53 3.24
CA GLY A 45 0.65 -0.99 4.35
C GLY A 45 1.13 -1.42 5.75
N HIS A 46 2.07 -2.35 5.86
CA HIS A 46 2.68 -2.73 7.15
C HIS A 46 4.10 -2.19 7.30
N ALA A 47 4.47 -1.89 8.55
CA ALA A 47 5.80 -1.40 8.91
C ALA A 47 6.89 -2.49 8.86
N SER A 48 6.53 -3.78 8.84
CA SER A 48 7.49 -4.88 8.71
C SER A 48 6.88 -6.10 8.03
N THR A 49 7.74 -7.03 7.61
CA THR A 49 7.30 -8.29 6.96
C THR A 49 6.65 -9.27 7.93
N THR A 50 6.84 -9.12 9.25
CA THR A 50 6.34 -10.07 10.27
C THR A 50 5.37 -9.45 11.29
N GLY A 51 5.34 -8.13 11.45
CA GLY A 51 4.53 -7.44 12.46
C GLY A 51 3.15 -6.99 11.96
N THR A 52 2.20 -6.77 12.86
CA THR A 52 0.85 -6.28 12.50
C THR A 52 0.75 -4.76 12.39
N GLN A 53 1.75 -4.03 12.87
CA GLN A 53 1.78 -2.57 12.84
C GLN A 53 1.64 -2.05 11.41
N LEU A 54 0.70 -1.13 11.22
CA LEU A 54 0.53 -0.41 9.96
C LEU A 54 1.57 0.70 9.85
N ASN A 55 2.03 0.96 8.64
CA ASN A 55 2.70 2.23 8.34
C ASN A 55 1.64 3.32 8.04
N ARG A 56 2.07 4.53 7.67
CA ARG A 56 1.14 5.63 7.39
C ARG A 56 0.22 5.32 6.21
N PHE A 57 0.74 4.79 5.10
CA PHE A 57 -0.08 4.33 3.99
C PHE A 57 -1.14 3.30 4.39
N GLY A 58 -0.76 2.30 5.19
CA GLY A 58 -1.70 1.30 5.68
C GLY A 58 -2.79 1.90 6.56
N SER A 59 -2.44 2.90 7.37
CA SER A 59 -3.39 3.63 8.21
C SER A 59 -4.36 4.45 7.35
N ASP A 60 -3.88 5.13 6.32
CA ASP A 60 -4.72 5.88 5.37
C ASP A 60 -5.58 4.95 4.52
N PHE A 61 -5.05 3.80 4.09
CA PHE A 61 -5.80 2.78 3.38
C PHE A 61 -6.93 2.21 4.24
N ALA A 62 -6.67 1.95 5.53
CA ALA A 62 -7.69 1.53 6.48
C ALA A 62 -8.74 2.63 6.71
N ALA A 63 -8.33 3.89 6.85
CA ALA A 63 -9.22 5.04 6.97
C ALA A 63 -10.12 5.23 5.72
N ASN A 64 -9.61 4.84 4.55
CA ASN A 64 -10.35 4.80 3.28
C ASN A 64 -11.16 3.50 3.08
N GLY A 65 -11.40 2.73 4.14
CA GLY A 65 -12.22 1.53 4.09
C GLY A 65 -11.57 0.36 3.33
N HIS A 66 -10.23 0.31 3.29
CA HIS A 66 -9.46 -0.70 2.56
C HIS A 66 -9.75 -0.70 1.05
N ARG A 67 -9.82 0.49 0.46
CA ARG A 67 -10.02 0.75 -0.97
C ARG A 67 -9.00 1.78 -1.47
N PHE A 68 -8.54 1.61 -2.70
CA PHE A 68 -7.76 2.62 -3.40
C PHE A 68 -8.68 3.72 -3.92
N THR A 69 -8.98 4.68 -3.05
CA THR A 69 -9.83 5.84 -3.36
C THR A 69 -9.01 6.93 -4.08
N GLU A 70 -9.70 7.93 -4.64
CA GLU A 70 -9.04 9.10 -5.22
C GLU A 70 -8.26 9.85 -4.14
N GLN A 71 -8.84 9.99 -2.95
CA GLN A 71 -8.18 10.60 -1.80
C GLN A 71 -6.89 9.87 -1.42
N LEU A 72 -6.91 8.53 -1.34
CA LEU A 72 -5.72 7.76 -1.04
C LEU A 72 -4.69 7.86 -2.17
N CYS A 73 -5.12 7.81 -3.43
CA CYS A 73 -4.23 7.94 -4.59
C CYS A 73 -3.51 9.30 -4.63
N LEU A 74 -4.17 10.37 -4.19
CA LEU A 74 -3.64 11.73 -4.15
C LEU A 74 -2.90 12.09 -2.86
N ALA A 75 -3.01 11.26 -1.81
CA ALA A 75 -2.29 11.47 -0.56
C ALA A 75 -0.79 11.23 -0.75
N ASP A 76 0.00 11.94 0.06
CA ASP A 76 1.42 11.69 0.32
C ASP A 76 1.47 11.12 1.75
N SER A 77 1.23 9.82 1.86
CA SER A 77 0.95 9.18 3.15
C SER A 77 2.16 9.20 4.07
N ASP A 78 3.36 9.00 3.54
CA ASP A 78 4.61 9.02 4.30
C ASP A 78 5.35 10.36 4.31
N MET A 79 4.79 11.39 3.67
CA MET A 79 5.28 12.77 3.68
C MET A 79 6.68 12.90 3.06
N ASP A 80 6.94 12.16 1.99
CA ASP A 80 8.20 12.19 1.25
C ASP A 80 8.17 13.17 0.06
N GLY A 81 7.02 13.81 -0.17
CA GLY A 81 6.79 14.76 -1.26
C GLY A 81 6.27 14.09 -2.54
N VAL A 82 6.13 12.77 -2.57
CA VAL A 82 5.58 12.00 -3.69
C VAL A 82 4.21 11.47 -3.28
N ARG A 83 3.24 11.54 -4.20
CA ARG A 83 1.89 11.02 -3.92
C ARG A 83 1.82 9.52 -4.19
N ASN A 84 1.05 8.81 -3.37
CA ASN A 84 0.85 7.36 -3.42
C ASN A 84 0.64 6.81 -4.84
N GLY A 85 -0.18 7.49 -5.66
CA GLY A 85 -0.44 7.07 -7.04
C GLY A 85 0.81 7.05 -7.94
N GLN A 86 1.70 8.03 -7.79
CA GLN A 86 2.96 8.12 -8.56
C GLN A 86 3.98 7.10 -8.07
N GLU A 87 4.07 6.91 -6.75
CA GLU A 87 4.90 5.88 -6.14
C GLU A 87 4.50 4.48 -6.60
N LEU A 88 3.18 4.25 -6.72
CA LEU A 88 2.61 3.00 -7.22
C LEU A 88 2.60 2.90 -8.75
N GLY A 89 3.21 3.86 -9.46
CA GLY A 89 3.56 3.73 -10.88
C GLY A 89 2.74 4.56 -11.87
N LEU A 90 1.85 5.45 -11.43
CA LEU A 90 1.18 6.38 -12.34
C LEU A 90 2.17 7.36 -12.98
N ILE A 91 2.06 7.52 -14.28
CA ILE A 91 2.93 8.39 -15.10
C ILE A 91 2.11 9.60 -15.57
N THR A 92 2.50 10.80 -15.13
CA THR A 92 1.73 12.04 -15.32
C THR A 92 2.25 12.91 -16.47
N THR A 93 2.85 12.30 -17.50
CA THR A 93 3.42 13.03 -18.65
C THR A 93 2.35 13.57 -19.59
N GLN A 94 1.21 12.88 -19.71
CA GLN A 94 0.10 13.27 -20.59
C GLN A 94 -1.11 13.83 -19.84
N TYR A 95 -1.36 13.33 -18.62
CA TYR A 95 -2.50 13.71 -17.79
C TYR A 95 -2.02 14.02 -16.38
N ASN A 96 -2.68 14.95 -15.70
CA ASN A 96 -2.37 15.21 -14.30
C ASN A 96 -2.79 14.01 -13.41
N LEU A 97 -2.18 13.92 -12.23
CA LEU A 97 -2.40 12.79 -11.33
C LEU A 97 -3.86 12.61 -10.92
N GLU A 98 -4.57 13.71 -10.68
CA GLU A 98 -5.99 13.71 -10.30
C GLU A 98 -6.85 13.02 -11.35
N THR A 99 -6.59 13.29 -12.64
CA THR A 99 -7.31 12.64 -13.75
C THR A 99 -7.10 11.12 -13.74
N LEU A 100 -5.86 10.68 -13.52
CA LEU A 100 -5.52 9.26 -13.47
C LEU A 100 -6.08 8.56 -12.23
N CYS A 101 -6.04 9.22 -11.07
CA CYS A 101 -6.64 8.71 -9.84
C CYS A 101 -8.17 8.54 -9.97
N ARG A 102 -8.87 9.52 -10.56
CA ARG A 102 -10.32 9.39 -10.84
C ARG A 102 -10.62 8.23 -11.76
N PHE A 103 -9.86 8.10 -12.84
CA PHE A 103 -10.04 6.99 -13.78
C PHE A 103 -9.90 5.63 -13.09
N LEU A 104 -8.88 5.44 -12.24
CA LEU A 104 -8.71 4.18 -11.50
C LEU A 104 -9.92 3.85 -10.61
N VAL A 105 -10.47 4.86 -9.92
CA VAL A 105 -11.61 4.70 -9.01
C VAL A 105 -12.90 4.43 -9.77
N GLU A 106 -13.17 5.19 -10.84
CA GLU A 106 -14.37 5.06 -11.67
C GLU A 106 -14.50 3.65 -12.25
N TYR A 107 -13.38 3.08 -12.69
CA TYR A 107 -13.32 1.73 -13.23
C TYR A 107 -13.02 0.65 -12.18
N ASN A 108 -12.98 1.02 -10.89
CA ASN A 108 -12.70 0.13 -9.76
C ASN A 108 -11.44 -0.73 -9.96
N MET A 109 -10.39 -0.14 -10.54
CA MET A 109 -9.13 -0.79 -10.91
C MET A 109 -9.29 -2.14 -11.61
N ASN A 110 -10.34 -2.29 -12.43
CA ASN A 110 -10.54 -3.54 -13.13
C ASN A 110 -9.39 -3.80 -14.14
N PRO A 111 -9.12 -5.07 -14.50
CA PRO A 111 -7.99 -5.40 -15.35
C PRO A 111 -7.98 -4.68 -16.71
N ARG A 112 -9.14 -4.36 -17.30
CA ARG A 112 -9.19 -3.63 -18.58
C ARG A 112 -8.69 -2.19 -18.42
N ALA A 113 -9.07 -1.52 -17.34
CA ALA A 113 -8.61 -0.16 -17.03
C ALA A 113 -7.10 -0.13 -16.76
N ILE A 114 -6.58 -1.09 -15.99
CA ILE A 114 -5.14 -1.24 -15.74
C ILE A 114 -4.38 -1.48 -17.07
N ASN A 115 -4.86 -2.41 -17.89
CA ASN A 115 -4.24 -2.70 -19.20
C ASN A 115 -4.28 -1.48 -20.13
N PHE A 116 -5.37 -0.71 -20.11
CA PHE A 116 -5.47 0.53 -20.88
C PHE A 116 -4.38 1.53 -20.46
N LEU A 117 -4.20 1.77 -19.16
CA LEU A 117 -3.17 2.68 -18.66
C LEU A 117 -1.77 2.19 -19.03
N GLN A 118 -1.49 0.89 -18.91
CA GLN A 118 -0.21 0.30 -19.32
C GLN A 118 0.04 0.49 -20.82
N TYR A 119 -0.95 0.16 -21.66
CA TYR A 119 -0.86 0.31 -23.12
C TYR A 119 -0.62 1.76 -23.54
N ARG A 120 -1.19 2.72 -22.80
CA ARG A 120 -1.01 4.16 -23.06
C ARG A 120 0.27 4.75 -22.46
N GLY A 121 1.07 3.95 -21.74
CA GLY A 121 2.27 4.42 -21.05
C GLY A 121 1.95 5.35 -19.86
N LEU A 122 0.77 5.19 -19.25
CA LEU A 122 0.28 5.97 -18.11
C LEU A 122 0.42 5.22 -16.77
N LEU A 123 0.77 3.93 -16.82
CA LEU A 123 1.06 3.09 -15.67
C LEU A 123 2.30 2.24 -15.95
N GLY A 124 3.35 2.44 -15.16
CA GLY A 124 4.58 1.66 -15.19
C GLY A 124 4.73 0.73 -13.98
N ASN A 125 5.97 0.39 -13.66
CA ASN A 125 6.31 -0.27 -12.39
C ASN A 125 6.07 0.68 -11.22
N ALA A 126 5.86 0.14 -10.02
CA ALA A 126 5.93 0.94 -8.82
C ALA A 126 7.36 1.49 -8.66
N ASN A 127 7.45 2.79 -8.45
CA ASN A 127 8.69 3.57 -8.42
C ASN A 127 9.28 3.66 -7.00
N SER A 128 8.45 3.52 -5.97
CA SER A 128 8.82 3.60 -4.55
C SER A 128 7.81 2.87 -3.67
N HIS A 129 7.87 3.08 -2.36
CA HIS A 129 7.06 2.39 -1.37
C HIS A 129 6.29 3.43 -0.52
N PRO A 130 4.95 3.54 -0.64
CA PRO A 130 4.17 4.70 -0.17
C PRO A 130 4.03 4.89 1.34
N GLY A 131 4.76 4.08 2.10
CA GLY A 131 4.72 4.06 3.56
C GLY A 131 6.07 3.74 4.16
N ILE A 132 7.16 4.07 3.45
CA ILE A 132 8.53 3.83 3.92
C ILE A 132 9.01 4.98 4.79
N CYS A 133 8.65 6.21 4.46
CA CYS A 133 9.12 7.35 5.22
C CYS A 133 8.25 7.53 6.49
N ASP A 134 8.86 7.93 7.58
CA ASP A 134 8.12 8.53 8.68
C ASP A 134 8.78 9.88 8.97
N GLN A 135 8.00 10.96 8.91
CA GLN A 135 8.48 12.27 9.34
C GLN A 135 8.11 12.52 10.79
N GLN A 136 8.75 11.79 11.70
CA GLN A 136 9.23 12.44 12.92
C GLN A 136 10.61 13.11 12.70
N GLY A 137 11.16 13.15 11.48
CA GLY A 137 12.41 13.82 11.13
C GLY A 137 12.43 14.37 9.70
N PRO A 138 13.49 15.14 9.32
CA PRO A 138 13.59 15.80 8.01
C PRO A 138 13.53 14.79 6.84
N MET A 139 13.11 15.25 5.65
CA MET A 139 12.95 14.51 4.38
C MET A 139 14.09 13.53 4.02
N SER A 140 15.25 13.61 4.66
CA SER A 140 16.37 12.68 4.53
C SER A 140 16.22 11.34 5.27
N ASN A 141 15.10 11.07 5.96
CA ASN A 141 14.95 9.91 6.84
C ASN A 141 14.09 8.76 6.31
N CYS A 142 13.88 8.66 4.99
CA CYS A 142 13.33 7.47 4.35
C CYS A 142 14.29 6.29 4.51
N ARG A 143 14.22 5.61 5.66
CA ARG A 143 15.04 4.46 5.98
C ARG A 143 14.16 3.22 5.93
N PRO A 144 14.71 2.10 5.43
CA PRO A 144 14.05 0.82 5.60
C PRO A 144 13.74 0.56 7.08
N PRO A 145 12.66 -0.17 7.41
CA PRO A 145 12.31 -0.45 8.79
C PRO A 145 13.48 -1.11 9.55
N PRO A 146 13.63 -0.88 10.86
CA PRO A 146 14.71 -1.49 11.64
C PRO A 146 14.65 -3.03 11.56
N ASN A 147 15.82 -3.67 11.48
CA ASN A 147 15.99 -5.12 11.25
C ASN A 147 15.45 -5.62 9.91
N CYS A 148 15.30 -4.75 8.91
CA CYS A 148 14.91 -5.19 7.59
C CYS A 148 16.10 -5.83 6.85
N GLY A 149 16.25 -7.14 7.06
CA GLY A 149 17.23 -7.97 6.37
C GLY A 149 16.67 -8.62 5.11
N CYS A 150 17.60 -9.15 4.32
CA CYS A 150 17.39 -10.17 3.30
C CYS A 150 18.04 -11.47 3.79
#